data_AF-A0A7Y1W191-F1
#
_entry.id   AF-A0A7Y1W191-F1
#
_cell.length_a   1.000
_cell.length_b   1.000
_cell.length_c   1.000
_cell.angle_alpha   90.00
_cell.angle_beta   90.00
_cell.angle_gamma   90.00
#
_symmetry.space_group_name_H-M   'P 1'
#
loop_
_entity.id
_entity.type
_entity.pdbx_description
1 polymer ?
#
loop_
_entity_poly.entity_id
_entity_poly.type
_entity_poly.pdbx_seq_one_letter_code
_entity_poly.pdbx_strand_id
1 'polypeptide(L)'
;MNRITLLFHKMGSPPWFYRFSGKLLPWLWALFLVCAAVGLYLGLFKAPPDYLQGESARIMYIHVPAAWMSMMIYVLMAAMGFVGLVWHVRIAEILAMCSAPVGA
;
A
#
# COMPACT_ATOMS: atom_id res chain seq x y z
N MET A 1 29.34 -0.69 14.78
CA MET A 1 28.36 -1.14 13.76
C MET A 1 27.99 0.05 12.88
N ASN A 2 28.07 -0.09 11.55
CA ASN A 2 27.64 0.97 10.62
C ASN A 2 26.14 1.27 10.82
N ARG A 3 25.73 2.53 10.62
CA ARG A 3 24.32 2.95 10.82
C ARG A 3 23.34 2.12 9.99
N ILE A 4 23.75 1.70 8.79
CA ILE A 4 22.96 0.90 7.85
C ILE A 4 22.69 -0.51 8.40
N THR A 5 23.71 -1.23 8.88
CA THR A 5 23.54 -2.58 9.43
C THR A 5 22.71 -2.57 10.72
N LEU A 6 22.81 -1.48 11.49
CA LEU A 6 22.02 -1.27 12.71
C LEU A 6 20.53 -1.05 12.40
N LEU A 7 20.22 -0.36 11.29
CA LEU A 7 18.86 -0.19 10.79
C LEU A 7 18.25 -1.51 10.33
N PHE A 8 18.97 -2.30 9.53
CA PHE A 8 18.49 -3.64 9.11
C PHE A 8 18.16 -4.54 10.31
N HIS A 9 19.01 -4.54 11.33
CA HIS A 9 18.76 -5.31 12.55
C HIS A 9 17.54 -4.80 13.33
N LYS A 10 17.36 -3.48 13.42
CA LYS A 10 16.20 -2.87 14.10
C LYS A 10 14.88 -3.12 13.35
N MET A 11 14.89 -3.06 12.02
CA MET A 11 13.72 -3.35 11.19
C MET A 11 13.28 -4.82 11.29
N GLY A 12 14.21 -5.74 11.57
CA GLY A 12 13.92 -7.14 11.87
C GLY A 12 13.35 -7.40 13.27
N SER A 13 13.37 -6.41 14.18
CA SER A 13 12.88 -6.56 15.56
C SER A 13 11.40 -6.13 15.70
N PRO A 14 10.47 -7.05 16.06
CA PRO A 14 9.03 -6.77 16.07
C PRO A 14 8.59 -5.56 16.94
N PRO A 15 9.06 -5.40 18.19
CA PRO A 15 8.59 -4.30 19.04
C PRO A 15 9.11 -2.94 18.58
N TRP A 16 10.30 -2.88 17.95
CA TRP A 16 10.80 -1.63 17.39
C TRP A 16 10.02 -1.23 16.14
N PHE A 17 9.81 -2.19 15.23
CA PHE A 17 9.05 -1.96 14.00
C PHE A 17 7.61 -1.51 14.30
N TYR A 18 6.92 -2.17 15.25
CA TYR A 18 5.56 -1.79 15.63
C TYR A 18 5.46 -0.37 16.20
N ARG A 19 6.41 0.04 17.06
CA ARG A 19 6.45 1.41 17.60
C ARG A 19 6.77 2.44 16.53
N PHE A 20 7.62 2.09 15.57
CA PHE A 20 7.98 2.96 14.47
C PHE A 20 6.80 3.14 13.49
N SER A 21 6.17 2.04 13.07
CA SER A 21 5.01 2.07 12.18
C SER A 21 3.83 2.81 12.81
N GLY A 22 3.58 2.63 14.11
CA GLY A 22 2.53 3.34 14.84
C GLY A 22 2.68 4.87 14.82
N LYS A 23 3.91 5.40 14.77
CA LYS A 23 4.15 6.84 14.65
C LYS A 23 3.90 7.37 13.23
N LEU A 24 4.16 6.55 12.21
CA LEU A 24 3.95 6.91 10.81
C LEU A 24 2.48 6.76 10.38
N LEU A 25 1.77 5.81 10.98
CA LEU A 25 0.39 5.48 10.65
C LEU A 25 -0.57 6.69 10.56
N PRO A 26 -0.63 7.64 11.52
CA PRO A 26 -1.56 8.76 11.42
C PRO A 26 -1.25 9.68 10.23
N TRP A 27 0.03 9.87 9.90
CA TRP A 27 0.45 10.70 8.76
C TRP A 27 0.11 10.03 7.43
N LEU A 28 0.31 8.71 7.33
CA LEU A 28 -0.07 7.94 6.14
C LEU A 28 -1.59 7.94 5.94
N TRP A 29 -2.37 7.82 7.01
CA TRP A 29 -3.83 7.94 6.94
C TRP A 29 -4.29 9.33 6.53
N ALA A 30 -3.68 10.39 7.06
CA ALA A 30 -3.98 11.76 6.66
C ALA A 30 -3.70 11.98 5.17
N LEU A 31 -2.53 11.52 4.69
CA LEU A 31 -2.17 11.60 3.28
C LEU A 31 -3.14 10.80 2.40
N PHE A 32 -3.48 9.58 2.81
CA PHE A 32 -4.45 8.74 2.11
C PHE A 32 -5.80 9.45 1.96
N LEU A 33 -6.35 10.00 3.05
CA LEU A 33 -7.64 10.67 3.02
C LEU A 33 -7.63 11.90 2.10
N VAL A 34 -6.58 12.71 2.14
CA VAL A 34 -6.43 13.88 1.28
C VAL A 34 -6.34 13.47 -0.19
N CYS A 35 -5.45 12.52 -0.52
CA CYS A 35 -5.29 12.03 -1.89
C CYS A 35 -6.57 11.37 -2.42
N ALA A 36 -7.24 10.56 -1.61
CA ALA A 36 -8.49 9.90 -1.98
C ALA A 36 -9.62 10.91 -2.22
N ALA A 37 -9.79 11.91 -1.34
CA ALA A 37 -10.81 12.93 -1.50
C ALA A 37 -10.59 13.79 -2.76
N VAL A 38 -9.34 14.22 -3.00
CA VAL A 38 -8.99 14.99 -4.20
C VAL A 38 -9.16 14.14 -5.46
N GLY A 39 -8.69 12.89 -5.46
CA GLY A 39 -8.81 11.98 -6.59
C GLY A 39 -10.27 11.67 -6.95
N LEU A 40 -11.11 11.40 -5.95
CA LEU A 40 -12.55 11.18 -6.14
C LEU A 40 -13.24 12.42 -6.71
N TYR A 41 -12.94 13.61 -6.19
CA TYR A 41 -13.51 14.85 -6.70
C TYR A 41 -13.14 15.09 -8.18
N LEU A 42 -11.86 14.95 -8.51
CA LEU A 42 -11.38 15.15 -9.86
C LEU A 42 -11.95 14.12 -10.84
N GLY A 43 -12.02 12.85 -10.44
CA GLY A 43 -12.49 11.75 -11.29
C GLY A 43 -14.01 11.71 -11.51
N LEU A 44 -14.81 12.00 -10.48
CA LEU A 44 -16.27 11.89 -10.55
C LEU A 44 -16.98 13.17 -10.99
N PHE A 45 -16.43 14.34 -10.65
CA PHE A 45 -17.14 15.62 -10.86
C PHE A 45 -16.47 16.52 -11.89
N LYS A 46 -15.14 16.54 -11.97
CA LYS A 46 -14.42 17.43 -12.88
C LYS A 46 -14.10 16.79 -14.23
N ALA A 47 -13.95 15.47 -14.27
CA ALA A 47 -13.59 14.76 -15.49
C ALA A 47 -14.69 14.94 -16.57
N PRO A 48 -14.34 15.42 -17.78
CA PRO A 48 -15.31 15.56 -18.85
C PRO A 48 -15.81 14.17 -19.29
N PRO A 49 -17.06 14.08 -19.78
CA PRO A 49 -17.57 12.85 -20.37
C PRO A 49 -16.74 12.45 -21.59
N ASP A 50 -16.54 11.14 -21.75
CA ASP A 50 -15.87 10.59 -22.92
C ASP A 50 -16.81 10.57 -24.13
N TYR A 51 -16.25 10.63 -25.33
CA TYR A 51 -17.03 10.67 -26.57
C TYR A 51 -17.85 9.39 -26.81
N LEU A 52 -17.33 8.22 -26.44
CA LEU A 52 -18.00 6.93 -26.65
C LEU A 52 -18.71 6.43 -25.40
N GLN A 53 -18.10 6.62 -24.23
CA GLN A 53 -18.61 6.09 -22.97
C GLN A 53 -19.42 7.11 -22.15
N GLY A 54 -19.48 8.37 -22.58
CA GLY A 54 -20.22 9.42 -21.90
C GLY A 54 -19.78 9.57 -20.43
N GLU A 55 -20.76 9.66 -19.54
CA GLU A 55 -20.54 9.77 -18.09
C GLU A 55 -19.98 8.49 -17.46
N SER A 56 -20.19 7.32 -18.07
CA SER A 56 -19.70 6.03 -17.54
C SER A 56 -18.18 5.93 -17.53
N ALA A 57 -17.49 6.71 -18.38
CA ALA A 57 -16.03 6.80 -18.38
C ALA A 57 -15.45 7.21 -17.02
N ARG A 58 -16.23 7.93 -16.20
CA ARG A 58 -15.80 8.36 -14.88
C ARG A 58 -15.53 7.22 -13.90
N ILE A 59 -16.18 6.06 -14.10
CA ILE A 59 -15.97 4.85 -13.28
C ILE A 59 -14.52 4.36 -13.42
N MET A 60 -13.90 4.55 -14.59
CA MET A 60 -12.52 4.14 -14.85
C MET A 60 -11.51 4.80 -13.89
N TYR A 61 -11.75 6.05 -13.49
CA TYR A 61 -10.90 6.78 -12.55
C TYR A 61 -10.91 6.23 -11.12
N ILE A 62 -11.87 5.36 -10.79
CA ILE A 62 -11.91 4.64 -9.52
C ILE A 62 -11.44 3.20 -9.71
N HIS A 63 -11.96 2.53 -10.73
CA HIS A 63 -11.72 1.11 -10.98
C HIS A 63 -10.26 0.82 -11.33
N VAL A 64 -9.67 1.56 -12.29
CA VAL A 64 -8.31 1.26 -12.77
C VAL A 64 -7.26 1.46 -11.68
N PRO A 65 -7.27 2.58 -10.92
CA PRO A 65 -6.35 2.72 -9.79
C PRO A 65 -6.57 1.67 -8.70
N ALA A 66 -7.83 1.31 -8.40
CA ALA A 66 -8.12 0.26 -7.41
C ALA A 66 -7.55 -1.11 -7.82
N ALA A 67 -7.73 -1.49 -9.09
CA ALA A 67 -7.15 -2.72 -9.64
C ALA A 67 -5.62 -2.71 -9.56
N TRP A 68 -4.98 -1.57 -9.85
CA TRP A 68 -3.53 -1.41 -9.75
C TRP A 68 -3.02 -1.53 -8.31
N MET A 69 -3.74 -0.96 -7.35
CA MET A 69 -3.41 -1.08 -5.92
C MET A 69 -3.52 -2.52 -5.43
N SER A 70 -4.56 -3.26 -5.83
CA SER A 70 -4.70 -4.70 -5.53
C SER A 70 -3.54 -5.51 -6.12
N MET A 71 -3.20 -5.32 -7.40
CA MET A 71 -2.06 -6.00 -8.03
C MET A 71 -0.73 -5.68 -7.34
N MET A 72 -0.51 -4.43 -6.93
CA MET A 72 0.68 -4.04 -6.17
C MET A 72 0.80 -4.83 -4.86
N ILE A 73 -0.32 -5.04 -4.15
CA ILE A 73 -0.33 -5.81 -2.90
C ILE A 73 0.07 -7.27 -3.15
N TYR A 74 -0.39 -7.89 -4.24
CA TYR A 74 0.05 -9.25 -4.59
C TYR A 74 1.56 -9.34 -4.84
N VAL A 75 2.14 -8.38 -5.57
CA VAL A 75 3.60 -8.34 -5.81
C VAL A 75 4.35 -8.13 -4.50
N LEU A 76 3.86 -7.25 -3.62
CA LEU A 76 4.45 -7.04 -2.30
C LEU A 76 4.38 -8.30 -1.44
N MET A 77 3.25 -9.00 -1.41
CA MET A 77 3.11 -10.28 -0.71
C MET A 77 4.10 -11.32 -1.23
N ALA A 78 4.27 -11.44 -2.55
CA ALA A 78 5.25 -12.33 -3.15
C ALA A 78 6.69 -11.98 -2.72
N ALA A 79 7.04 -10.69 -2.74
CA ALA A 79 8.35 -10.21 -2.30
C ALA A 79 8.59 -10.46 -0.80
N MET A 80 7.60 -10.18 0.05
CA MET A 80 7.68 -10.42 1.50
C MET A 80 7.76 -11.93 1.81
N GLY A 81 7.00 -12.76 1.09
CA GLY A 81 7.07 -14.22 1.18
C GLY A 81 8.45 -14.76 0.79
N PHE A 82 9.04 -14.25 -0.30
CA PHE A 82 10.41 -14.59 -0.68
C PHE A 82 11.42 -14.21 0.40
N VAL A 83 11.30 -13.01 0.98
CA VAL A 83 12.21 -12.56 2.04
C VAL A 83 12.05 -13.40 3.32
N GLY A 84 10.82 -13.74 3.69
CA GLY A 84 10.53 -14.66 4.80
C GLY A 84 11.12 -16.04 4.56
N LEU A 85 10.98 -16.59 3.36
CA LEU A 85 11.47 -17.92 3.03
C LEU A 85 13.00 -18.00 2.96
N VAL A 86 13.67 -17.03 2.34
CA VAL A 86 15.13 -17.07 2.10
C VAL A 86 15.93 -16.63 3.33
N TRP A 87 15.52 -15.54 3.99
CA TRP A 87 16.25 -14.96 5.12
C TRP A 87 15.62 -15.22 6.49
N HIS A 88 14.50 -15.94 6.54
CA HIS A 88 13.80 -16.31 7.78
C HIS A 88 13.44 -15.11 8.67
N VAL A 89 13.06 -13.99 8.02
CA VAL A 89 12.65 -12.76 8.70
C VAL A 89 11.17 -12.84 9.09
N ARG A 90 10.89 -13.11 10.37
CA ARG A 90 9.51 -13.27 10.88
C ARG A 90 8.56 -12.11 10.60
N ILE A 91 9.07 -10.87 10.56
CA ILE A 91 8.23 -9.69 10.26
C ILE A 91 7.73 -9.73 8.82
N ALA A 92 8.53 -10.23 7.87
CA ALA A 92 8.11 -10.32 6.48
C ALA A 92 6.92 -11.29 6.31
N GLU A 93 6.92 -12.40 7.05
CA GLU A 93 5.79 -13.34 7.08
C GLU A 93 4.53 -12.69 7.67
N ILE A 94 4.66 -11.96 8.78
CA ILE A 94 3.53 -11.23 9.40
C ILE A 94 2.97 -10.19 8.42
N LEU A 95 3.84 -9.43 7.74
CA LEU A 95 3.43 -8.45 6.74
C LEU A 95 2.67 -9.10 5.58
N ALA A 96 3.17 -10.23 5.05
CA ALA A 96 2.49 -10.96 3.98
C ALA A 96 1.09 -11.44 4.41
N MET A 97 0.95 -11.97 5.63
CA MET A 97 -0.36 -12.39 6.18
C MET A 97 -1.31 -11.22 6.39
N CYS A 98 -0.84 -10.09 6.91
CA CYS A 98 -1.65 -8.90 7.10
C CYS A 98 -2.06 -8.24 5.77
N SER A 99 -1.27 -8.40 4.71
CA SER A 99 -1.58 -7.89 3.37
C SER A 99 -2.60 -8.74 2.61
N ALA A 100 -2.69 -10.05 2.89
CA ALA A 100 -3.61 -10.96 2.22
C ALA A 100 -5.09 -10.50 2.16
N PRO A 101 -5.73 -10.03 3.25
CA PRO A 101 -7.11 -9.57 3.19
C PRO A 101 -7.30 -8.23 2.48
N VAL A 102 -6.22 -7.46 2.26
CA VAL A 102 -6.29 -6.13 1.62
C VAL A 102 -6.05 -6.22 0.11
N GLY A 103 -5.33 -7.26 -0.33
CA GLY A 103 -5.00 -7.46 -1.74
C GLY A 103 -6.12 -8.06 -2.61
N ALA A 104 -7.15 -8.65 -1.98
CA ALA A 104 -8.26 -9.34 -2.64
C ALA A 104 -9.51 -8.47 -2.78
#